data_AF-A0A3Q4HF24-F1
#
_entry.id   AF-A0A3Q4HF24-F1
#
_cell.length_a   1.000
_cell.length_b   1.000
_cell.length_c   1.000
_cell.angle_alpha   90.00
_cell.angle_beta   90.00
_cell.angle_gamma   90.00
#
_symmetry.space_group_name_H-M   'P 1'
#
loop_
_entity.id
_entity.type
_entity.pdbx_description
1 polymer ?
#
loop_
_entity_poly.entity_id
_entity_poly.type
_entity_poly.pdbx_seq_one_letter_code
_entity_poly.pdbx_strand_id
1 'polypeptide(L)'
;MNKNKGRGVAWVKPAEPSFLKKFKSDVGYKEGPNVDTKRQVMPTLDDDSGSDREDELPQVVVLKSGDLTAEEVKKMKDEIQAGGSSEKGESPVQ
;
A
#
# COMPACT_ATOMS: atom_id res chain seq x y z
N MET A 1 -18.72 -25.20 -31.58
CA MET A 1 -18.16 -24.69 -30.30
C MET A 1 -16.79 -25.33 -30.06
N ASN A 2 -15.77 -24.91 -30.81
CA ASN A 2 -14.40 -25.40 -30.67
C ASN A 2 -13.68 -24.57 -29.59
N LYS A 3 -13.64 -25.17 -28.39
CA LYS A 3 -13.04 -24.63 -27.17
C LYS A 3 -11.58 -24.25 -27.44
N ASN A 4 -11.24 -23.00 -27.17
CA ASN A 4 -9.90 -22.42 -27.29
C ASN A 4 -8.85 -23.35 -26.68
N LYS A 5 -8.09 -24.04 -27.54
CA LYS A 5 -6.97 -24.88 -27.16
C LYS A 5 -5.85 -23.94 -26.72
N GLY A 6 -5.82 -23.62 -25.42
CA GLY A 6 -4.79 -22.78 -24.82
C GLY A 6 -3.41 -23.28 -25.26
N ARG A 7 -2.64 -22.41 -25.90
CA ARG A 7 -1.26 -22.67 -26.31
C ARG A 7 -0.44 -22.82 -25.03
N GLY A 8 -0.33 -24.05 -24.53
CA GLY A 8 0.37 -24.40 -23.29
C GLY A 8 1.88 -24.21 -23.43
N VAL A 9 2.34 -22.98 -23.24
CA VAL A 9 3.77 -22.68 -23.10
C VAL A 9 4.09 -22.74 -21.61
N ALA A 10 4.79 -23.80 -21.20
CA ALA A 10 5.33 -23.94 -19.85
C ALA A 10 6.79 -23.46 -19.85
N TRP A 11 7.13 -22.58 -18.90
CA TRP A 11 8.50 -22.18 -18.65
C TRP A 11 9.14 -23.16 -17.67
N VAL A 12 10.19 -23.86 -18.10
CA VAL A 12 11.01 -24.71 -17.23
C VAL A 12 12.36 -24.02 -17.07
N LYS A 13 12.78 -23.77 -15.82
CA LYS A 13 14.10 -23.21 -15.53
C LYS A 13 15.16 -24.32 -15.75
N PRO A 14 16.03 -24.24 -16.77
CA PRO A 14 17.07 -25.23 -16.99
C PRO A 14 18.11 -25.17 -15.87
N ALA A 15 18.80 -26.30 -15.65
CA ALA A 15 19.87 -26.36 -14.66
C ALA A 15 21.02 -25.42 -15.03
N GLU A 16 21.55 -24.70 -14.04
CA GLU A 16 22.68 -23.80 -14.29
C GLU A 16 23.91 -24.59 -14.75
N PRO A 17 24.58 -24.13 -15.83
CA PRO A 17 25.76 -24.80 -16.36
C PRO A 17 26.94 -24.69 -15.37
N SER A 18 27.85 -25.66 -15.43
CA SER A 18 28.95 -25.83 -14.47
C SER A 18 29.89 -24.62 -14.41
N PHE A 19 30.14 -23.94 -15.53
CA PHE A 19 30.99 -22.75 -15.56
C PHE A 19 30.37 -21.58 -14.76
N LEU A 20 29.05 -21.38 -14.91
CA LEU A 20 28.33 -20.28 -14.26
C LEU A 20 28.23 -20.50 -12.76
N LYS A 21 28.07 -21.75 -12.31
CA LYS A 21 28.10 -22.13 -10.89
C LYS A 21 29.45 -21.82 -10.24
N LYS A 22 30.55 -22.22 -10.89
CA LYS A 22 31.91 -21.94 -10.40
C LYS A 22 32.16 -20.44 -10.30
N PHE A 23 31.85 -19.71 -11.38
CA PHE A 23 32.01 -18.26 -11.42
C PHE A 23 31.22 -17.55 -10.31
N LYS A 24 29.93 -17.89 -10.13
CA LYS A 24 29.10 -17.33 -9.05
C LYS A 24 29.67 -17.60 -7.66
N SER A 25 30.25 -18.78 -7.45
CA SER A 25 30.91 -19.14 -6.19
C SER A 25 32.17 -18.32 -5.96
N ASP A 26 33.03 -18.18 -6.98
CA ASP A 26 34.32 -17.49 -6.88
C ASP A 26 34.15 -15.98 -6.63
N VAL A 27 33.12 -15.37 -7.22
CA VAL A 27 32.82 -13.94 -7.02
C VAL A 27 31.89 -13.67 -5.83
N GLY A 28 31.49 -14.70 -5.09
CA GLY A 28 30.59 -14.56 -3.93
C GLY A 28 29.18 -14.06 -4.29
N TYR A 29 28.68 -14.39 -5.48
CA TYR A 29 27.36 -13.96 -5.95
C TYR A 29 26.26 -14.50 -5.03
N LYS A 30 25.40 -13.59 -4.54
CA LYS A 30 24.18 -13.90 -3.80
C LYS A 30 22.99 -13.50 -4.66
N GLU A 31 22.04 -14.41 -4.84
CA GLU A 31 20.81 -14.11 -5.58
C GLU A 31 20.04 -13.01 -4.85
N GLY A 32 19.75 -11.93 -5.57
CA GLY A 32 19.05 -10.77 -5.01
C GLY A 32 17.55 -11.02 -4.78
N PRO A 33 16.82 -9.99 -4.31
CA PRO A 33 15.37 -10.03 -4.20
C PRO A 33 14.72 -10.54 -5.49
N ASN A 34 13.84 -11.53 -5.37
CA ASN A 34 13.12 -12.08 -6.50
C ASN A 34 11.66 -11.62 -6.47
N VAL A 35 10.85 -12.13 -7.39
CA VAL A 35 9.42 -11.79 -7.48
C VAL A 35 8.63 -12.22 -6.23
N ASP A 36 9.04 -13.29 -5.57
CA ASP A 36 8.40 -13.77 -4.33
C ASP A 36 8.74 -12.86 -3.15
N THR A 37 9.90 -12.20 -3.16
CA THR A 37 10.25 -11.17 -2.17
C THR A 37 9.21 -10.04 -2.13
N LYS A 38 8.56 -9.73 -3.27
CA LYS A 38 7.47 -8.72 -3.32
C LYS A 38 6.17 -9.19 -2.67
N ARG A 39 5.99 -10.50 -2.51
CA ARG A 39 4.80 -11.10 -1.88
C ARG A 39 4.97 -11.28 -0.38
N GLN A 40 6.18 -11.07 0.13
CA GLN A 40 6.42 -11.14 1.57
C GLN A 40 5.64 -10.02 2.26
N VAL A 41 4.98 -10.35 3.36
CA VAL A 41 4.30 -9.38 4.20
C VAL A 41 5.38 -8.46 4.76
N MET A 42 5.33 -7.20 4.36
CA MET A 42 6.20 -6.18 4.92
C MET A 42 5.87 -6.02 6.41
N PRO A 43 6.87 -5.75 7.27
CA PRO A 43 6.60 -5.35 8.64
C PRO A 43 5.58 -4.21 8.65
N THR A 44 4.67 -4.22 9.63
CA THR A 44 3.86 -3.04 9.93
C THR A 44 4.84 -1.92 10.26
N LEU A 45 4.92 -0.94 9.37
CA LEU A 45 5.61 0.31 9.69
C LEU A 45 4.91 0.89 10.91
N ASP A 46 5.67 1.29 11.93
CA ASP A 46 5.11 2.09 13.01
C ASP A 46 4.45 3.32 12.35
N ASP A 47 3.15 3.47 12.59
CA ASP A 47 2.18 4.30 11.86
C ASP A 47 2.43 5.82 11.96
N ASP A 48 3.63 6.24 12.36
CA ASP A 48 4.04 7.63 12.55
C ASP A 48 4.15 8.42 11.23
N SER A 49 3.83 7.80 10.10
CA SER A 49 3.73 8.45 8.78
C SER A 49 2.29 8.55 8.26
N GLY A 50 1.29 8.11 9.03
CA GLY A 50 -0.12 8.09 8.62
C GLY A 50 -0.93 9.30 9.10
N SER A 51 -0.48 10.01 10.14
CA SER A 51 -1.17 11.20 10.66
C SER A 51 -0.56 12.49 10.10
N ASP A 52 -1.38 13.30 9.42
CA ASP A 52 -1.00 14.67 9.04
C ASP A 52 -0.52 15.45 10.28
N ARG A 53 0.61 16.14 10.14
CA ARG A 53 1.14 17.01 11.20
C ARG A 53 0.27 18.25 11.37
N GLU A 54 0.39 18.93 12.52
CA GLU A 54 -0.38 20.15 12.78
C GLU A 54 -0.12 21.24 11.72
N ASP A 55 1.07 21.29 11.12
CA ASP A 55 1.44 22.21 10.04
C ASP A 55 0.91 21.81 8.66
N GLU A 56 0.48 20.55 8.49
CA GLU A 56 -0.09 20.02 7.24
C GLU A 56 -1.62 20.17 7.20
N LEU A 57 -2.25 20.50 8.33
CA LEU A 57 -3.69 20.70 8.41
C LEU A 57 -4.15 21.94 7.62
N PRO A 58 -5.35 21.91 7.02
CA PRO A 58 -5.87 23.06 6.28
C PRO A 58 -6.17 24.24 7.21
N GLN A 59 -5.86 25.45 6.73
CA GLN A 59 -6.20 26.69 7.44
C GLN A 59 -7.72 26.88 7.50
N VAL A 60 -8.24 27.08 8.71
CA VAL A 60 -9.66 27.39 8.93
C VAL A 60 -9.86 28.91 8.87
N VAL A 61 -10.79 29.36 8.02
CA VAL A 61 -11.16 30.77 7.85
C VAL A 61 -12.67 30.93 8.05
N VAL A 62 -13.08 31.84 8.94
CA VAL A 62 -14.49 32.16 9.23
C VAL A 62 -14.84 33.46 8.51
N LEU A 63 -15.83 33.43 7.61
CA LEU A 63 -16.25 34.61 6.83
C LEU A 63 -17.64 35.11 7.22
N LYS A 64 -18.53 34.20 7.64
CA LYS A 64 -19.92 34.50 7.99
C LYS A 64 -20.26 33.96 9.37
N SER A 65 -21.28 34.55 9.99
CA SER A 65 -21.88 34.05 11.23
C SER A 65 -22.56 32.71 10.94
N GLY A 66 -21.90 31.60 11.29
CA GLY A 66 -22.34 30.23 11.03
C GLY A 66 -21.23 29.29 10.53
N ASP A 67 -20.09 29.83 10.09
CA ASP A 67 -18.93 28.98 9.76
C ASP A 67 -18.27 28.44 11.04
N LEU A 68 -17.71 27.24 10.96
CA LEU A 68 -17.06 26.57 12.10
C LEU A 68 -15.70 27.20 12.42
N THR A 69 -15.43 27.35 13.72
CA THR A 69 -14.12 27.76 14.22
C THR A 69 -13.14 26.58 14.25
N ALA A 70 -11.84 26.88 14.32
CA ALA A 70 -10.81 25.86 14.35
C ALA A 70 -10.97 24.86 15.51
N GLU A 71 -11.42 25.33 16.68
CA GLU A 71 -11.64 24.49 17.86
C GLU A 71 -12.82 23.52 17.68
N GLU A 72 -13.90 23.99 17.08
CA GLU A 72 -15.08 23.15 16.79
C GLU A 72 -14.74 22.04 15.79
N VAL A 73 -13.95 22.38 14.76
CA VAL A 73 -13.48 21.39 13.77
C VAL A 73 -12.58 20.33 14.41
N LYS A 74 -11.66 20.72 15.30
CA LYS A 74 -10.79 19.78 16.02
C LYS A 74 -11.62 18.81 16.85
N LYS A 75 -12.56 19.32 17.66
CA LYS A 75 -13.42 18.49 18.51
C LYS A 75 -14.27 17.49 17.70
N MET A 76 -14.87 17.94 16.59
CA MET A 76 -15.66 17.05 15.73
C MET A 76 -14.78 15.97 15.08
N LYS A 77 -13.55 16.29 14.67
CA LYS A 77 -12.62 15.30 14.11
C LYS A 77 -12.23 14.24 15.14
N ASP A 78 -11.97 14.64 16.38
CA ASP A 78 -11.65 13.70 17.47
C ASP A 78 -12.82 12.74 17.76
N GLU A 79 -14.06 13.25 17.75
CA GLU A 79 -15.28 12.45 17.93
C GLU A 79 -15.49 11.46 16.75
N ILE A 80 -15.22 11.89 15.52
CA ILE A 80 -15.32 11.04 14.32
C ILE A 80 -14.22 9.98 14.28
N GLN A 81 -12.98 10.33 14.64
CA GLN A 81 -11.87 9.36 14.70
C GLN A 81 -12.07 8.33 15.82
N ALA A 82 -12.61 8.74 16.97
CA ALA A 82 -12.94 7.83 18.07
C ALA A 82 -14.14 6.92 17.75
N GLY A 83 -15.11 7.39 16.95
CA GLY A 83 -16.30 6.63 16.54
C GLY A 83 -16.15 5.81 15.25
N GLY A 84 -15.12 6.07 14.44
CA GLY A 84 -14.96 5.59 13.06
C GLY A 84 -14.54 4.13 12.85
N SER A 85 -14.83 3.22 13.79
CA SER A 85 -14.73 1.76 13.57
C SER A 85 -16.05 1.13 13.09
N SER A 86 -17.04 1.91 12.66
CA SER A 86 -18.26 1.37 12.03
C SER A 86 -18.86 2.33 11.01
N GLU A 87 -19.33 1.74 9.89
CA GLU A 87 -20.15 2.33 8.81
C GLU A 87 -19.41 3.05 7.66
N LYS A 88 -18.92 2.22 6.71
CA LYS A 88 -18.93 2.58 5.29
C LYS A 88 -20.40 2.69 4.82
N GLY A 89 -20.90 3.91 4.68
CA GLY A 89 -22.21 4.21 4.08
C GLY A 89 -22.11 4.35 2.56
N GLU A 90 -22.52 3.30 1.87
CA GLU A 90 -22.76 3.22 0.43
C GLU A 90 -24.03 3.99 0.01
N SER A 91 -24.07 4.41 -1.27
CA SER A 91 -25.23 4.67 -2.17
C SER A 91 -25.56 6.15 -2.50
N PRO A 92 -26.30 6.44 -3.60
CA PRO A 92 -26.14 5.98 -4.99
C PRO A 92 -26.17 7.18 -5.99
N VAL A 93 -25.51 7.03 -7.15
CA VAL A 93 -25.55 8.02 -8.24
C VAL A 93 -26.86 7.85 -9.02
N GLN A 94 -27.66 8.92 -9.12
CA GLN A 94 -28.74 9.05 -10.11
C GLN A 94 -28.23 9.71 -11.38
#